data_AF-A0A7Y0CGA6-F1
#
_entry.id   AF-A0A7Y0CGA6-F1
#
_cell.length_a   1.000
_cell.length_b   1.000
_cell.length_c   1.000
_cell.angle_alpha   90.00
_cell.angle_beta   90.00
_cell.angle_gamma   90.00
#
_symmetry.space_group_name_H-M   'P 1'
#
loop_
_entity.id
_entity.type
_entity.pdbx_description
1 polymer ?
#
loop_
_entity_poly.entity_id
_entity_poly.type
_entity_poly.pdbx_seq_one_letter_code
_entity_poly.pdbx_strand_id
1 'polypeptide(L)'
;GPSRRTAWLAVAATALGAAVIPSAVAWQQAQQAHRAEQQAEAIADVLADPAARVVHANVTGGGVAVGILAGQRALFTASGLADPGVGKVYQLWVLRDGKPLPDAVLPNDAGCVRAITDKFAAGDSLAVTIEPTGGSMQPTTAPVVVLAAA
;
A
#
# COMPACT_ATOMS: atom_id res chain seq x y z
N GLY A 1 51.66 -43.44 46.76
CA GLY A 1 51.23 -43.31 45.36
C GLY A 1 51.23 -41.84 44.97
N PRO A 2 51.94 -41.45 43.90
CA PRO A 2 52.15 -40.07 43.45
C PRO A 2 50.88 -39.54 42.74
N SER A 3 50.58 -38.25 42.55
CA SER A 3 51.34 -37.24 41.80
C SER A 3 50.58 -35.91 41.94
N ARG A 4 51.26 -34.83 42.39
CA ARG A 4 51.62 -33.64 41.58
C ARG A 4 50.56 -33.19 40.56
N ARG A 5 50.02 -31.98 40.75
CA ARG A 5 49.96 -30.94 39.70
C ARG A 5 49.64 -29.56 40.26
N THR A 6 50.73 -28.83 40.42
CA THR A 6 50.95 -27.39 40.38
C THR A 6 49.91 -26.56 39.59
N ALA A 7 49.58 -25.44 40.22
CA ALA A 7 49.15 -24.14 39.69
C ALA A 7 49.15 -23.95 38.17
N TRP A 8 48.04 -23.40 37.65
CA TRP A 8 48.09 -22.46 36.53
C TRP A 8 47.21 -21.25 36.80
N LEU A 9 47.88 -20.10 36.76
CA LEU A 9 47.34 -18.75 36.71
C LEU A 9 46.58 -18.52 35.40
N ALA A 10 45.49 -17.75 35.52
CA ALA A 10 44.90 -16.81 34.57
C ALA A 10 45.00 -17.11 33.06
N VAL A 11 43.83 -17.25 32.42
CA VAL A 11 43.63 -16.80 31.04
C VAL A 11 42.46 -15.83 30.98
N ALA A 12 42.84 -14.57 30.79
CA ALA A 12 42.19 -13.47 30.09
C ALA A 12 40.67 -13.50 29.86
N ALA A 13 40.03 -12.43 30.32
CA ALA A 13 38.73 -11.97 29.85
C ALA A 13 38.69 -11.92 28.32
N THR A 14 37.68 -12.57 27.74
CA THR A 14 37.14 -12.22 26.42
C THR A 14 35.68 -11.83 26.60
N ALA A 15 35.48 -10.60 27.07
CA ALA A 15 34.29 -9.85 26.66
C ALA A 15 34.59 -9.30 25.28
N LEU A 16 33.75 -9.59 24.29
CA LEU A 16 33.41 -8.77 23.10
C LEU A 16 32.72 -9.68 22.08
N GLY A 17 31.38 -9.72 22.10
CA GLY A 17 30.63 -10.48 21.10
C GLY A 17 29.10 -10.41 21.19
N ALA A 18 28.51 -9.40 21.84
CA ALA A 18 27.05 -9.34 22.02
C ALA A 18 26.43 -7.93 21.81
N ALA A 19 27.05 -7.07 21.00
CA ALA A 19 26.55 -5.71 20.75
C ALA A 19 26.20 -5.41 19.28
N VAL A 20 26.08 -6.43 18.43
CA VAL A 20 25.83 -6.22 16.97
C VAL A 20 24.34 -6.32 16.60
N ILE A 21 23.49 -6.80 17.52
CA ILE A 21 22.06 -7.05 17.24
C ILE A 21 21.14 -5.81 17.42
N PRO A 22 21.42 -4.79 18.28
CA PRO A 22 20.50 -3.66 18.44
C PRO A 22 20.34 -2.78 17.19
N SER A 23 21.40 -2.66 16.37
CA SER A 23 21.43 -1.73 15.24
C SER A 23 20.54 -2.16 14.08
N ALA A 24 20.44 -3.46 13.77
CA ALA A 24 19.61 -3.95 12.67
C ALA A 24 18.12 -3.76 12.95
N VAL A 25 17.67 -4.05 14.17
CA VAL A 25 16.28 -3.85 14.59
C VAL A 25 15.95 -2.35 14.66
N ALA A 26 16.85 -1.53 15.21
CA ALA A 26 16.67 -0.08 15.23
C ALA A 26 16.60 0.51 13.81
N TRP A 27 17.42 0.02 12.88
CA TRP A 27 17.40 0.43 11.48
C TRP A 27 16.09 0.05 10.79
N GLN A 28 15.63 -1.18 10.99
CA GLN A 28 14.36 -1.65 10.44
C GLN A 28 13.18 -0.83 10.98
N GLN A 29 13.17 -0.52 12.27
CA GLN A 29 12.14 0.30 12.90
C GLN A 29 12.17 1.74 12.37
N ALA A 30 13.34 2.36 12.28
CA ALA A 30 13.49 3.69 11.70
C ALA A 30 13.01 3.74 10.24
N GLN A 31 13.33 2.71 9.45
CA GLN A 31 12.88 2.63 8.06
C GLN A 31 11.37 2.44 7.95
N GLN A 32 10.75 1.67 8.84
CA GLN A 32 9.29 1.54 8.90
C GLN A 32 8.62 2.85 9.30
N ALA A 33 9.16 3.54 10.31
CA ALA A 33 8.68 4.84 10.76
C ALA A 33 8.73 5.86 9.62
N HIS A 34 9.86 5.99 8.92
CA HIS A 34 9.99 6.90 7.79
C HIS A 34 9.01 6.59 6.65
N ARG A 35 8.74 5.31 6.35
CA ARG A 35 7.74 4.96 5.33
C ARG A 35 6.32 5.36 5.76
N ALA A 36 5.99 5.15 7.03
CA ALA A 36 4.70 5.55 7.59
C ALA A 36 4.54 7.08 7.59
N GLU A 37 5.59 7.82 7.96
CA GLU A 37 5.65 9.29 7.90
C GLU A 37 5.42 9.79 6.47
N GLN A 38 6.16 9.26 5.48
CA GLN A 38 6.01 9.62 4.07
C GLN A 38 4.59 9.36 3.54
N GLN A 39 3.98 8.24 3.95
CA GLN A 39 2.61 7.93 3.56
C GLN A 39 1.59 8.86 4.23
N ALA A 40 1.79 9.21 5.50
CA ALA A 40 0.94 10.16 6.20
C ALA A 40 1.03 11.56 5.60
N GLU A 41 2.24 12.00 5.23
CA GLU A 41 2.48 13.27 4.54
C GLU A 41 1.79 13.30 3.17
N ALA A 42 1.92 12.23 2.37
CA ALA A 42 1.23 12.14 1.08
C ALA A 42 -0.30 12.21 1.20
N ILE A 43 -0.89 11.60 2.25
CA ILE A 43 -2.32 11.71 2.54
C ILE A 43 -2.67 13.13 2.97
N ALA A 44 -1.88 13.73 3.87
CA ALA A 44 -2.10 15.10 4.34
C ALA A 44 -2.04 16.11 3.19
N ASP A 45 -1.08 15.97 2.27
CA ASP A 45 -0.97 16.78 1.05
C ASP A 45 -2.24 16.72 0.21
N VAL A 46 -2.76 15.52 -0.03
CA VAL A 46 -4.00 15.34 -0.82
C VAL A 46 -5.19 15.98 -0.12
N LEU A 47 -5.29 15.84 1.21
CA LEU A 47 -6.38 16.41 2.00
C LEU A 47 -6.29 17.94 2.11
N ALA A 48 -5.08 18.50 2.07
CA ALA A 48 -4.81 19.93 2.15
C ALA A 48 -4.92 20.63 0.78
N ASP A 49 -4.92 19.90 -0.33
CA ASP A 49 -5.05 20.47 -1.68
C ASP A 49 -6.41 21.20 -1.81
N PRO A 50 -6.43 22.51 -2.12
CA PRO A 50 -7.68 23.26 -2.30
C PRO A 50 -8.53 22.78 -3.49
N ALA A 51 -7.89 22.09 -4.45
CA ALA A 51 -8.56 21.42 -5.55
C ALA A 51 -9.12 20.04 -5.16
N ALA A 52 -8.86 19.54 -3.95
CA ALA A 52 -9.35 18.25 -3.49
C ALA A 52 -10.89 18.20 -3.52
N ARG A 53 -11.43 17.12 -4.09
CA ARG A 53 -12.87 16.85 -4.13
C ARG A 53 -13.13 15.42 -3.68
N VAL A 54 -14.13 15.26 -2.83
CA VAL A 54 -14.62 13.93 -2.42
C VAL A 54 -15.70 13.50 -3.40
N VAL A 55 -15.52 12.33 -3.98
CA VAL A 55 -16.48 11.67 -4.87
C VAL A 55 -16.82 10.29 -4.32
N HIS A 56 -18.02 9.80 -4.60
CA HIS A 56 -18.44 8.47 -4.16
C HIS A 56 -19.38 7.82 -5.17
N ALA A 57 -19.42 6.50 -5.17
CA ALA A 57 -20.35 5.72 -5.98
C ALA A 57 -20.61 4.36 -5.36
N ASN A 58 -21.78 3.79 -5.67
CA ASN A 58 -22.08 2.41 -5.33
C ASN A 58 -21.29 1.46 -6.23
N VAL A 59 -20.81 0.36 -5.66
CA VAL A 59 -20.09 -0.67 -6.43
C VAL A 59 -21.06 -1.74 -6.89
N THR A 60 -20.92 -2.15 -8.16
CA THR A 60 -21.70 -3.24 -8.73
C THR A 60 -21.45 -4.53 -7.94
N GLY A 61 -22.52 -5.18 -7.49
CA GLY A 61 -22.44 -6.36 -6.62
C GLY A 61 -22.43 -6.05 -5.12
N GLY A 62 -22.38 -4.77 -4.73
CA GLY A 62 -22.48 -4.32 -3.34
C GLY A 62 -21.26 -3.51 -2.88
N GLY A 63 -21.49 -2.69 -1.85
CA GLY A 63 -20.46 -1.83 -1.28
C GLY A 63 -20.46 -0.41 -1.84
N VAL A 64 -19.54 0.40 -1.32
CA VAL A 64 -19.38 1.81 -1.65
C VAL A 64 -17.90 2.12 -1.90
N ALA A 65 -17.64 2.90 -2.94
CA ALA A 65 -16.34 3.46 -3.23
C ALA A 65 -16.34 4.96 -2.92
N VAL A 66 -15.23 5.44 -2.38
CA VAL A 66 -14.96 6.85 -2.10
C VAL A 66 -13.60 7.21 -2.67
N GLY A 67 -13.53 8.34 -3.36
CA GLY A 67 -12.30 8.92 -3.89
C GLY A 67 -12.10 10.33 -3.35
N ILE A 68 -10.85 10.70 -3.10
CA ILE A 68 -10.44 12.09 -2.91
C ILE A 68 -9.54 12.44 -4.09
N LEU A 69 -10.05 13.26 -5.01
CA LEU A 69 -9.38 13.65 -6.24
C LEU A 69 -8.72 15.01 -6.03
N ALA A 70 -7.40 15.08 -6.12
CA ALA A 70 -6.60 16.29 -5.98
C ALA A 70 -5.80 16.55 -7.27
N GLY A 71 -5.14 17.70 -7.41
CA GLY A 71 -4.62 18.16 -8.70
C GLY A 71 -3.67 17.18 -9.42
N GLN A 72 -2.85 16.45 -8.66
CA GLN A 72 -1.85 15.50 -9.17
C GLN A 72 -1.88 14.13 -8.48
N ARG A 73 -2.85 13.91 -7.58
CA ARG A 73 -2.95 12.70 -6.77
C ARG A 73 -4.40 12.36 -6.51
N ALA A 74 -4.66 11.08 -6.27
CA ALA A 74 -5.94 10.68 -5.73
C ALA A 74 -5.81 9.60 -4.65
N LEU A 75 -6.70 9.66 -3.67
CA LEU A 75 -6.93 8.58 -2.69
C LEU A 75 -8.16 7.81 -3.13
N PHE A 76 -8.10 6.48 -3.06
CA PHE A 76 -9.22 5.59 -3.34
C PHE A 76 -9.43 4.64 -2.17
N THR A 77 -10.69 4.43 -1.81
CA THR A 77 -11.10 3.34 -0.93
C THR A 77 -12.42 2.76 -1.41
N ALA A 78 -12.62 1.47 -1.21
CA ALA A 78 -13.94 0.86 -1.30
C ALA A 78 -14.13 -0.19 -0.22
N SER A 79 -15.37 -0.36 0.22
CA SER A 79 -15.74 -1.26 1.31
C SER A 79 -17.04 -2.01 1.01
N GLY A 80 -17.19 -3.20 1.58
CA GLY A 80 -18.35 -4.07 1.31
C GLY A 80 -18.31 -4.72 -0.06
N LEU A 81 -17.12 -4.86 -0.65
CA LEU A 81 -16.93 -5.53 -1.93
C LEU A 81 -17.17 -7.03 -1.80
N ALA A 82 -17.81 -7.61 -2.83
CA ALA A 82 -17.87 -9.06 -2.98
C ALA A 82 -16.47 -9.65 -3.23
N ASP A 83 -16.30 -10.94 -2.96
CA ASP A 83 -15.10 -11.69 -3.35
C ASP A 83 -14.97 -11.66 -4.89
N PRO A 84 -13.84 -11.19 -5.46
CA PRO A 84 -13.64 -11.16 -6.91
C PRO A 84 -13.57 -12.56 -7.54
N GLY A 85 -13.42 -13.62 -6.74
CA GLY A 85 -13.34 -15.00 -7.16
C GLY A 85 -11.92 -15.53 -7.28
N VAL A 86 -11.80 -16.85 -7.40
CA VAL A 86 -10.50 -17.55 -7.46
C VAL A 86 -9.67 -17.08 -8.65
N GLY A 87 -8.41 -16.70 -8.40
CA GLY A 87 -7.47 -16.24 -9.44
C GLY A 87 -7.78 -14.84 -9.98
N LYS A 88 -8.59 -14.06 -9.25
CA LYS A 88 -8.98 -12.70 -9.61
C LYS A 88 -8.62 -11.70 -8.52
N VAL A 89 -8.45 -10.45 -8.91
CA VAL A 89 -8.12 -9.31 -8.05
C VAL A 89 -8.93 -8.10 -8.50
N TYR A 90 -9.11 -7.13 -7.60
CA TYR A 90 -9.54 -5.79 -8.02
C TYR A 90 -8.34 -5.00 -8.54
N GLN A 91 -8.53 -4.24 -9.61
CA GLN A 91 -7.49 -3.33 -10.12
C GLN A 91 -8.04 -1.93 -10.30
N LEU A 92 -7.28 -0.95 -9.83
CA LEU A 92 -7.52 0.48 -10.04
C LEU A 92 -6.97 0.92 -11.40
N TRP A 93 -7.75 1.78 -12.05
CA TRP A 93 -7.40 2.47 -13.28
C TRP A 93 -7.59 3.97 -13.09
N VAL A 94 -6.66 4.73 -13.66
CA VAL A 94 -6.86 6.17 -13.92
C VAL A 94 -7.45 6.28 -15.32
N LEU A 95 -8.63 6.88 -15.44
CA LEU A 95 -9.26 7.15 -16.72
C LEU A 95 -8.89 8.56 -17.18
N ARG A 96 -8.07 8.65 -18.23
CA ARG A 96 -7.67 9.91 -18.85
C ARG A 96 -8.30 10.03 -20.23
N ASP A 97 -9.13 11.04 -20.43
CA ASP A 97 -9.92 11.22 -21.66
C ASP A 97 -10.72 9.95 -22.03
N GLY A 98 -11.25 9.27 -21.00
CA GLY A 98 -11.97 8.00 -21.14
C GLY A 98 -11.10 6.76 -21.40
N LYS A 99 -9.77 6.90 -21.50
CA LYS A 99 -8.84 5.77 -21.71
C LYS A 99 -8.29 5.25 -20.37
N PRO A 100 -8.36 3.94 -20.12
CA PRO A 100 -7.85 3.37 -18.88
C PRO A 100 -6.32 3.26 -18.89
N LEU A 101 -5.69 3.82 -17.86
CA LEU A 101 -4.26 3.65 -17.56
C LEU A 101 -4.13 2.68 -16.37
N PRO A 102 -3.34 1.61 -16.50
CA PRO A 102 -3.17 0.64 -15.42
C PRO A 102 -2.50 1.29 -14.22
N ASP A 103 -3.11 1.14 -13.05
CA ASP A 103 -2.56 1.70 -11.83
C ASP A 103 -2.10 0.67 -10.80
N ALA A 104 -2.98 0.26 -9.91
CA ALA A 104 -2.65 -0.58 -8.77
C ALA A 104 -3.53 -1.83 -8.73
N VAL A 105 -2.91 -2.99 -8.53
CA VAL A 105 -3.63 -4.17 -8.05
C VAL A 105 -3.97 -3.94 -6.58
N LEU A 106 -5.24 -4.10 -6.22
CA LEU A 106 -5.76 -3.74 -4.91
C LEU A 106 -5.83 -4.99 -4.02
N PRO A 107 -5.05 -5.05 -2.92
CA PRO A 107 -5.21 -6.08 -1.91
C PRO A 107 -6.61 -5.97 -1.29
N ASN A 108 -7.38 -7.05 -1.34
CA ASN A 108 -8.69 -7.13 -0.71
C ASN A 108 -8.53 -7.65 0.72
N ASP A 109 -8.82 -6.80 1.69
CA ASP A 109 -8.85 -7.11 3.12
C ASP A 109 -10.29 -7.14 3.60
N ALA A 110 -10.88 -8.34 3.67
CA ALA A 110 -12.25 -8.57 4.12
C ALA A 110 -13.31 -7.67 3.42
N GLY A 111 -13.20 -7.51 2.10
CA GLY A 111 -14.11 -6.67 1.30
C GLY A 111 -13.73 -5.19 1.26
N CYS A 112 -12.56 -4.82 1.81
CA CYS A 112 -12.02 -3.47 1.79
C CYS A 112 -10.77 -3.40 0.92
N VAL A 113 -10.69 -2.37 0.07
CA VAL A 113 -9.54 -2.07 -0.79
C VAL A 113 -9.18 -0.60 -0.68
N ARG A 114 -7.90 -0.26 -0.86
CA ARG A 114 -7.43 1.13 -0.82
C ARG A 114 -6.21 1.34 -1.70
N ALA A 115 -6.04 2.55 -2.22
CA ALA A 115 -4.86 2.96 -2.96
C ALA A 115 -4.63 4.47 -2.87
N ILE A 116 -3.37 4.86 -3.07
CA ILE A 116 -2.95 6.23 -3.36
C ILE A 116 -2.34 6.18 -4.76
N THR A 117 -2.69 7.13 -5.61
CA THR A 117 -2.16 7.21 -6.97
C THR A 117 -1.52 8.55 -7.25
N ASP A 118 -0.27 8.51 -7.70
CA ASP A 118 0.49 9.67 -8.21
C ASP A 118 0.38 9.80 -9.74
N LYS A 119 -0.38 8.92 -10.41
CA LYS A 119 -0.59 8.98 -11.88
C LYS A 119 -1.74 9.89 -12.28
N PHE A 120 -2.52 10.35 -11.29
CA PHE A 120 -3.70 11.17 -11.47
C PHE A 120 -3.34 12.59 -11.93
N ALA A 121 -4.18 13.17 -12.77
CA ALA A 121 -4.15 14.57 -13.14
C ALA A 121 -5.56 15.17 -13.06
N ALA A 122 -5.65 16.48 -12.87
CA ALA A 122 -6.93 17.18 -12.86
C ALA A 122 -7.77 16.86 -14.11
N GLY A 123 -9.02 16.43 -13.89
CA GLY A 123 -9.95 15.99 -14.94
C GLY A 123 -9.97 14.47 -15.16
N ASP A 124 -9.00 13.72 -14.64
CA ASP A 124 -9.04 12.26 -14.68
C ASP A 124 -10.17 11.70 -13.78
N SER A 125 -10.67 10.53 -14.12
CA SER A 125 -11.57 9.74 -13.27
C SER A 125 -10.86 8.50 -12.73
N LEU A 126 -11.44 7.84 -11.72
CA LEU A 126 -10.97 6.55 -11.26
C LEU A 126 -11.97 5.45 -11.64
N ALA A 127 -11.48 4.26 -11.93
CA ALA A 127 -12.31 3.09 -12.15
C ALA A 127 -11.71 1.84 -11.51
N VAL A 128 -12.55 0.90 -11.11
CA VAL A 128 -12.10 -0.42 -10.64
C VAL A 128 -12.77 -1.51 -11.45
N THR A 129 -11.98 -2.51 -11.83
CA THR A 129 -12.44 -3.72 -12.52
C THR A 129 -11.99 -4.97 -11.76
N ILE A 130 -12.53 -6.13 -12.15
CA ILE A 130 -12.06 -7.43 -11.68
C ILE A 130 -11.12 -7.99 -12.75
N GLU A 131 -9.90 -8.31 -12.37
CA GLU A 131 -8.82 -8.70 -13.29
C GLU A 131 -8.18 -10.03 -12.87
N PRO A 132 -7.47 -10.74 -13.75
CA PRO A 132 -6.61 -11.86 -13.36
C PRO A 132 -5.57 -11.47 -12.29
N THR A 133 -5.16 -12.43 -11.46
CA THR A 133 -4.04 -12.23 -10.53
C THR A 133 -2.82 -11.65 -11.24
N GLY A 134 -2.22 -10.61 -10.67
CA GLY A 134 -1.14 -9.83 -11.27
C GLY A 134 -1.61 -8.58 -12.03
N GLY A 135 -2.91 -8.43 -12.22
CA GLY A 135 -3.52 -7.31 -12.94
C GLY A 135 -3.47 -7.48 -14.44
N SER A 136 -3.77 -6.41 -15.17
CA SER A 136 -3.83 -6.37 -16.62
C SER A 136 -3.35 -5.03 -17.16
N MET A 137 -2.94 -5.01 -18.42
CA MET A 137 -2.54 -3.78 -19.13
C MET A 137 -3.73 -3.02 -19.70
N GLN A 138 -4.85 -3.71 -19.90
CA GLN A 138 -6.14 -3.14 -20.28
C GLN A 138 -7.23 -3.88 -19.49
N PRO A 139 -8.37 -3.23 -19.17
CA PRO A 139 -9.47 -3.90 -18.49
C PRO A 139 -9.92 -5.17 -19.21
N THR A 140 -10.04 -6.29 -18.49
CA THR A 140 -10.62 -7.54 -19.02
C THR A 140 -12.10 -7.68 -18.68
N THR A 141 -12.62 -6.87 -17.75
CA THR A 141 -14.03 -6.82 -17.36
C THR A 141 -14.57 -5.40 -17.42
N ALA A 142 -15.90 -5.27 -17.41
CA ALA A 142 -16.53 -3.97 -17.22
C ALA A 142 -16.19 -3.41 -15.83
N PRO A 143 -16.05 -2.08 -15.67
CA PRO A 143 -15.83 -1.48 -14.36
C PRO A 143 -16.95 -1.85 -13.39
N VAL A 144 -16.58 -2.29 -12.19
CA VAL A 144 -17.53 -2.47 -11.10
C VAL A 144 -17.92 -1.14 -10.46
N VAL A 145 -17.06 -0.13 -10.59
CA VAL A 145 -17.33 1.25 -10.19
C VAL A 145 -16.49 2.23 -11.01
N VAL A 146 -17.05 3.42 -11.25
CA VAL A 146 -16.36 4.59 -11.79
C VAL A 146 -16.64 5.78 -10.88
N LEU A 147 -15.58 6.46 -10.46
CA LEU A 147 -15.63 7.72 -9.73
C LEU A 147 -15.24 8.83 -10.70
N ALA A 148 -16.24 9.49 -11.28
CA ALA A 148 -16.03 10.55 -12.25
C ALA A 148 -15.45 11.80 -11.60
N ALA A 149 -14.53 12.47 -12.29
CA ALA A 149 -14.30 13.89 -12.04
C ALA A 149 -15.58 14.66 -12.38
N ALA A 150 -15.90 15.66 -11.56
CA ALA A 150 -17.02 16.57 -11.78
C ALA A 150 -16.78 17.48 -12.99
#